data_AF-A0A8T0G5M5-F1
#
_entry.id   AF-A0A8T0G5M5-F1
#
_cell.length_a   1.000
_cell.length_b   1.000
_cell.length_c   1.000
_cell.angle_alpha   90.00
_cell.angle_beta   90.00
_cell.angle_gamma   90.00
#
_symmetry.space_group_name_H-M   'P 1'
#
loop_
_entity.id
_entity.type
_entity.pdbx_description
1 polymer ?
#
loop_
_entity_poly.entity_id
_entity_poly.type
_entity_poly.pdbx_seq_one_letter_code
_entity_poly.pdbx_strand_id
1 'polypeptide(L)'
;MTSIVQALPAMQVEQLELILRSMHSTLAELEKLVKSFEKLWRDGIGLLKAEKITAQQSEQRFGPRPSLNDCLKGLHDLYIMHRDEHKLKLAIISSLAYESRSDDVSALQVVLHDQPNLPPDEVKRIFEVIAAGDVW
;
A
#
# COMPACT_ATOMS: atom_id res chain seq x y z
N MET A 1 1.22 -35.50 -33.74
CA MET A 1 1.46 -35.60 -32.29
C MET A 1 2.61 -34.64 -31.99
N THR A 2 2.30 -33.39 -31.62
CA THR A 2 3.33 -32.40 -31.26
C THR A 2 4.07 -32.91 -30.02
N SER A 3 5.38 -33.08 -30.14
CA SER A 3 6.23 -33.54 -29.04
C SER A 3 6.02 -32.66 -27.80
N ILE A 4 5.94 -33.25 -26.61
CA ILE A 4 5.83 -32.55 -25.32
C ILE A 4 6.89 -31.43 -25.21
N VAL A 5 8.08 -31.66 -25.78
CA VAL A 5 9.20 -30.70 -25.83
C VAL A 5 8.86 -29.42 -26.61
N GLN A 6 7.99 -29.50 -27.62
CA GLN A 6 7.53 -28.36 -28.42
C GLN A 6 6.34 -27.63 -27.78
N ALA A 7 5.56 -28.32 -26.95
CA ALA A 7 4.43 -27.73 -26.23
C ALA A 7 4.85 -27.04 -24.92
N LEU A 8 5.98 -27.43 -24.35
CA LEU A 8 6.48 -26.90 -23.07
C LEU A 8 6.72 -25.38 -23.07
N PRO A 9 7.37 -24.77 -24.08
CA PRO A 9 7.60 -23.32 -24.08
C PRO A 9 6.30 -22.52 -24.16
N ALA A 10 5.32 -22.98 -24.95
CA ALA A 10 4.01 -22.33 -25.05
C ALA A 10 3.27 -22.35 -23.71
N MET A 11 3.30 -23.51 -23.02
CA MET A 11 2.68 -23.66 -21.70
C MET A 11 3.39 -22.80 -20.64
N GLN A 12 4.72 -22.67 -20.70
CA GLN A 12 5.48 -21.80 -19.80
C GLN A 12 5.14 -20.32 -20.00
N VAL A 13 5.02 -19.86 -21.24
CA VAL A 13 4.60 -18.48 -21.55
C VAL A 13 3.20 -18.21 -21.05
N GLU A 14 2.26 -19.15 -21.25
CA GLU A 14 0.89 -19.03 -20.73
C GLU A 14 0.85 -18.90 -19.21
N GLN A 15 1.64 -19.71 -18.49
CA GLN A 15 1.73 -19.59 -17.02
C GLN A 15 2.33 -18.25 -16.58
N LEU A 16 3.36 -17.76 -17.27
CA LEU A 16 3.94 -16.45 -16.99
C LEU A 16 2.92 -15.32 -17.22
N GLU A 17 2.12 -15.40 -18.29
CA GLU A 17 1.02 -14.45 -18.53
C GLU A 17 0.01 -14.44 -17.39
N LEU A 18 -0.40 -15.61 -16.91
CA LEU A 18 -1.34 -15.72 -15.79
C LEU A 18 -0.77 -15.10 -14.52
N ILE A 19 0.51 -15.34 -14.23
CA ILE A 19 1.20 -14.75 -13.07
C ILE A 19 1.27 -13.23 -13.19
N LEU A 20 1.70 -12.69 -14.34
CA LEU A 20 1.79 -11.25 -14.57
C LEU A 20 0.41 -10.58 -14.45
N ARG A 21 -0.64 -11.19 -15.03
CA ARG A 21 -2.02 -10.70 -14.88
C ARG A 21 -2.46 -10.70 -13.42
N SER A 22 -2.14 -11.76 -12.66
CA SER A 22 -2.45 -11.80 -11.23
C SER A 22 -1.72 -10.71 -10.46
N MET A 23 -0.44 -10.47 -10.73
CA MET A 23 0.34 -9.40 -10.10
C MET A 23 -0.26 -8.02 -10.38
N HIS A 24 -0.63 -7.73 -11.62
CA HIS A 24 -1.31 -6.49 -11.99
C HIS A 24 -2.66 -6.35 -11.31
N SER A 25 -3.44 -7.42 -11.20
CA SER A 25 -4.72 -7.41 -10.48
C SER A 25 -4.53 -7.09 -9.00
N THR A 26 -3.53 -7.68 -8.34
CA THR A 26 -3.23 -7.39 -6.93
C THR A 26 -2.77 -5.95 -6.73
N LEU A 27 -1.95 -5.41 -7.64
CA LEU A 27 -1.56 -4.00 -7.62
C LEU A 27 -2.75 -3.06 -7.78
N ALA A 28 -3.71 -3.38 -8.65
CA ALA A 28 -4.90 -2.58 -8.82
C ALA A 28 -5.77 -2.53 -7.55
N GLU A 29 -5.84 -3.63 -6.79
CA GLU A 29 -6.51 -3.62 -5.48
C GLU A 29 -5.75 -2.77 -4.45
N LEU A 30 -4.41 -2.85 -4.43
CA LEU A 30 -3.60 -1.97 -3.59
C LEU A 30 -3.79 -0.49 -3.96
N GLU A 31 -3.89 -0.15 -5.24
CA GLU A 31 -4.17 1.22 -5.70
C GLU A 31 -5.51 1.74 -5.16
N LYS A 32 -6.56 0.90 -5.17
CA LYS A 32 -7.87 1.25 -4.59
C LYS A 32 -7.78 1.53 -3.09
N LEU A 33 -6.98 0.74 -2.36
CA LEU A 33 -6.73 0.95 -0.94
C LEU A 33 -6.00 2.27 -0.68
N VAL A 34 -4.95 2.57 -1.45
CA VAL A 34 -4.21 3.85 -1.37
C VAL A 34 -5.14 5.04 -1.60
N LYS A 35 -5.99 4.97 -2.63
CA LYS A 35 -6.99 6.02 -2.92
C LYS A 35 -8.00 6.18 -1.78
N SER A 36 -8.36 5.10 -1.10
CA SER A 36 -9.25 5.12 0.06
C SER A 36 -8.60 5.83 1.24
N PHE A 37 -7.33 5.56 1.55
CA PHE A 37 -6.59 6.30 2.59
C PHE A 37 -6.42 7.77 2.25
N GLU A 38 -6.09 8.10 0.99
CA GLU A 38 -5.99 9.48 0.55
C GLU A 38 -7.31 10.23 0.77
N LYS A 39 -8.43 9.60 0.39
CA LYS A 39 -9.76 10.16 0.57
C LYS A 39 -10.07 10.39 2.04
N LEU A 40 -9.86 9.39 2.90
CA LEU A 40 -10.11 9.50 4.35
C LEU A 40 -9.33 10.67 4.97
N TRP A 41 -8.06 10.81 4.61
CA TRP A 41 -7.23 11.91 5.08
C TRP A 41 -7.73 13.28 4.59
N ARG A 42 -8.05 13.40 3.29
CA ARG A 42 -8.57 14.64 2.69
C ARG A 42 -9.93 15.04 3.29
N ASP A 43 -10.82 14.08 3.46
CA ASP A 43 -12.14 14.27 4.06
C ASP A 43 -12.00 14.76 5.51
N GLY A 44 -11.08 14.17 6.28
CA GLY A 44 -10.76 14.62 7.64
C GLY A 44 -10.27 16.07 7.70
N ILE A 45 -9.36 16.47 6.80
CA ILE A 45 -8.94 17.88 6.67
C ILE A 45 -10.13 18.78 6.29
N GLY A 46 -10.98 18.32 5.37
CA GLY A 46 -12.18 19.03 4.92
C GLY A 46 -13.14 19.31 6.08
N LEU A 47 -13.38 18.31 6.92
CA LEU A 47 -14.24 18.43 8.11
C LEU A 47 -13.69 19.46 9.10
N LEU A 48 -12.39 19.45 9.42
CA LEU A 48 -11.81 20.47 10.32
C LEU A 48 -12.00 21.89 9.78
N LYS A 49 -11.86 22.07 8.46
CA LYS A 49 -12.07 23.38 7.81
C LYS A 49 -13.53 23.79 7.82
N ALA A 50 -14.45 22.87 7.55
CA ALA A 50 -15.89 23.13 7.55
C ALA A 50 -16.40 23.55 8.93
N GLU A 51 -15.93 22.87 9.97
CA GLU A 51 -16.26 23.14 11.38
C GLU A 51 -15.49 24.33 11.98
N LYS A 52 -14.63 24.99 11.19
CA LYS A 52 -13.77 26.11 11.62
C LYS A 52 -12.96 25.79 12.88
N ILE A 53 -12.57 24.53 13.06
CA ILE A 53 -11.73 24.08 14.16
C ILE A 53 -10.40 24.81 14.05
N THR A 54 -10.02 25.54 15.11
CA THR A 54 -8.73 26.21 15.17
C THR A 54 -7.59 25.21 15.37
N ALA A 55 -6.35 25.60 15.01
CA ALA A 55 -5.17 24.76 15.24
C ALA A 55 -5.07 24.31 16.71
N GLN A 56 -5.28 25.24 17.64
CA GLN A 56 -5.26 24.96 19.08
C GLN A 56 -6.32 23.94 19.51
N GLN A 57 -7.53 23.99 18.94
CA GLN A 57 -8.59 23.00 19.22
C GLN A 57 -8.26 21.64 18.60
N SER A 58 -7.63 21.61 17.42
CA SER A 58 -7.24 20.37 16.76
C SER A 58 -6.10 19.62 17.47
N GLU A 59 -5.26 20.35 18.20
CA GLU A 59 -4.17 19.81 19.02
C GLU A 59 -4.60 19.42 20.43
N GLN A 60 -5.81 19.80 20.84
CA GLN A 60 -6.31 19.50 22.18
C GLN A 60 -6.52 18.00 22.36
N ARG A 61 -5.96 17.46 23.45
CA ARG A 61 -6.17 16.08 23.90
C ARG A 61 -7.11 16.05 25.10
N PHE A 62 -7.95 15.02 25.16
CA PHE A 62 -8.87 14.79 26.27
C PHE A 62 -8.53 13.46 26.95
N GLY A 63 -7.72 13.53 28.01
CA GLY A 63 -7.22 12.33 28.67
C GLY A 63 -6.33 11.50 27.72
N PRO A 64 -6.53 10.18 27.60
CA PRO A 64 -5.74 9.33 26.71
C PRO A 64 -6.16 9.44 25.23
N ARG A 65 -7.24 10.17 24.90
CA ARG A 65 -7.71 10.30 23.51
C ARG A 65 -6.66 11.01 22.64
N PRO A 66 -6.37 10.49 21.44
CA PRO A 66 -5.57 11.23 20.45
C PRO A 66 -6.25 12.58 20.15
N SER A 67 -5.45 13.59 19.84
CA SER A 67 -5.99 14.83 19.30
C SER A 67 -6.49 14.60 17.86
N LEU A 68 -7.31 15.52 17.35
CA LEU A 68 -7.75 15.46 15.94
C LEU A 68 -6.54 15.54 14.99
N ASN A 69 -5.51 16.31 15.36
CA ASN A 69 -4.28 16.40 14.60
C ASN A 69 -3.47 15.08 14.64
N ASP A 70 -3.44 14.38 15.79
CA ASP A 70 -2.80 13.05 15.87
C ASP A 70 -3.49 12.05 14.93
N CYS A 71 -4.83 12.06 14.88
CA CYS A 71 -5.61 11.21 13.98
C CYS A 71 -5.34 11.55 12.50
N LEU A 72 -5.35 12.84 12.14
CA LEU A 72 -5.06 13.26 10.77
C LEU A 72 -3.63 12.94 10.35
N LYS A 73 -2.67 13.09 11.27
CA LYS A 73 -1.28 12.69 11.03
C LYS A 73 -1.18 11.18 10.82
N GLY A 74 -1.83 10.37 11.65
CA GLY A 74 -1.87 8.91 11.47
C GLY A 74 -2.47 8.50 10.12
N LEU A 75 -3.58 9.13 9.71
CA LEU A 75 -4.18 8.88 8.39
C LEU A 75 -3.27 9.30 7.24
N HIS A 76 -2.56 10.42 7.39
CA HIS A 76 -1.58 10.86 6.41
C HIS A 76 -0.40 9.88 6.31
N ASP A 77 0.13 9.44 7.44
CA ASP A 77 1.24 8.49 7.49
C ASP A 77 0.83 7.15 6.85
N LEU A 78 -0.37 6.64 7.15
CA LEU A 78 -0.94 5.48 6.46
C LEU A 78 -1.01 5.69 4.94
N TYR A 79 -1.53 6.82 4.48
CA TYR A 79 -1.59 7.14 3.06
C TYR A 79 -0.20 7.15 2.41
N ILE A 80 0.77 7.86 2.99
CA ILE A 80 2.12 7.99 2.42
C ILE A 80 2.80 6.63 2.34
N MET A 81 2.77 5.85 3.42
CA MET A 81 3.45 4.56 3.43
C MET A 81 2.85 3.61 2.37
N HIS A 82 1.52 3.49 2.29
CA HIS A 82 0.89 2.62 1.27
C HIS A 82 1.10 3.15 -0.16
N ARG A 83 1.10 4.47 -0.36
CA ARG A 83 1.36 5.09 -1.66
C ARG A 83 2.77 4.76 -2.15
N ASP A 84 3.76 4.86 -1.28
CA ASP A 84 5.17 4.66 -1.65
C ASP A 84 5.46 3.18 -1.89
N GLU A 85 4.88 2.28 -1.09
CA GLU A 85 4.90 0.83 -1.35
C GLU A 85 4.25 0.49 -2.70
N HIS A 86 3.05 1.02 -2.98
CA HIS A 86 2.37 0.80 -4.24
C HIS A 86 3.22 1.26 -5.43
N LYS A 87 3.81 2.46 -5.36
CA LYS A 87 4.67 2.99 -6.42
C LYS A 87 5.88 2.11 -6.67
N LEU A 88 6.53 1.64 -5.61
CA LEU A 88 7.69 0.76 -5.73
C LEU A 88 7.31 -0.57 -6.39
N LYS A 89 6.26 -1.24 -5.87
CA LYS A 89 5.80 -2.52 -6.41
C LYS A 89 5.32 -2.38 -7.87
N LEU A 90 4.64 -1.29 -8.20
CA LEU A 90 4.23 -0.98 -9.57
C LEU A 90 5.44 -0.79 -10.49
N ALA A 91 6.46 -0.04 -10.06
CA ALA A 91 7.67 0.18 -10.85
C ALA A 91 8.43 -1.13 -11.11
N ILE A 92 8.58 -1.97 -10.08
CA ILE A 92 9.22 -3.28 -10.20
C ILE A 92 8.45 -4.17 -11.18
N ILE A 93 7.14 -4.35 -10.97
CA ILE A 93 6.32 -5.22 -11.81
C ILE A 93 6.26 -4.71 -13.26
N SER A 94 6.20 -3.38 -13.47
CA SER A 94 6.19 -2.79 -14.81
C SER A 94 7.54 -2.90 -15.53
N SER A 95 8.64 -3.15 -14.80
CA SER A 95 9.97 -3.37 -15.37
C SER A 95 10.22 -4.81 -15.79
N LEU A 96 9.36 -5.74 -15.39
CA LEU A 96 9.46 -7.15 -15.77
C LEU A 96 9.03 -7.34 -17.23
N ALA A 97 9.87 -8.02 -18.00
CA ALA A 97 9.61 -8.45 -19.36
C ALA A 97 9.98 -9.93 -19.52
N TYR A 98 9.49 -10.59 -20.57
CA TYR A 98 9.87 -11.98 -20.86
C TYR A 98 11.38 -12.17 -21.06
N GLU A 99 12.06 -11.10 -21.49
CA GLU A 99 13.49 -11.06 -21.78
C GLU A 99 14.32 -10.61 -20.56
N SER A 100 13.68 -10.34 -19.41
CA SER A 100 14.39 -9.96 -18.19
C SER A 100 15.40 -11.03 -17.82
N ARG A 101 16.63 -10.59 -17.53
CA ARG A 101 17.69 -11.51 -17.14
C ARG A 101 17.39 -12.10 -15.76
N SER A 102 17.80 -13.35 -15.56
CA SER A 102 17.54 -14.07 -14.31
C SER A 102 18.18 -13.39 -13.09
N ASP A 103 19.32 -12.74 -13.25
CA ASP A 103 20.01 -11.98 -12.20
C ASP A 103 19.25 -10.71 -11.84
N ASP A 104 18.72 -9.98 -12.83
CA ASP A 104 17.88 -8.80 -12.61
C ASP A 104 16.58 -9.19 -11.88
N VAL A 105 15.92 -10.27 -12.30
CA VAL A 105 14.71 -10.79 -11.63
C VAL A 105 15.00 -11.18 -10.19
N SER A 106 16.15 -11.83 -9.94
CA SER A 106 16.57 -12.22 -8.59
C SER A 106 16.84 -10.99 -7.71
N ALA A 107 17.49 -9.96 -8.26
CA ALA A 107 17.73 -8.71 -7.55
C ALA A 107 16.41 -7.99 -7.20
N LEU A 108 15.47 -7.93 -8.16
CA LEU A 108 14.13 -7.37 -7.91
C LEU A 108 13.34 -8.17 -6.86
N GLN A 109 13.50 -9.50 -6.83
CA GLN A 109 12.90 -10.34 -5.81
C GLN A 109 13.47 -10.04 -4.42
N VAL A 110 14.80 -9.84 -4.31
CA VAL A 110 15.44 -9.42 -3.05
C VAL A 110 14.90 -8.07 -2.60
N VAL A 111 14.79 -7.09 -3.50
CA VAL A 111 14.19 -5.79 -3.18
C VAL A 111 12.76 -5.95 -2.66
N LEU A 112 11.93 -6.81 -3.27
CA LEU A 112 10.57 -7.07 -2.79
C LEU A 112 10.53 -7.80 -1.45
N HIS A 113 11.54 -8.59 -1.11
CA HIS A 113 11.62 -9.34 0.14
C HIS A 113 12.14 -8.49 1.30
N ASP A 114 13.14 -7.65 1.02
CA ASP A 114 13.80 -6.80 2.02
C ASP A 114 12.98 -5.55 2.35
N GLN A 115 12.04 -5.16 1.49
CA GLN A 115 11.06 -4.13 1.81
C GLN A 115 9.99 -4.75 2.70
N PRO A 116 9.84 -4.31 3.96
CA PRO A 116 8.71 -4.77 4.75
C PRO A 116 7.44 -4.38 4.00
N ASN A 117 6.61 -5.37 3.63
CA ASN A 117 5.17 -5.14 3.54
C ASN A 117 4.83 -4.37 4.81
N LEU A 118 4.41 -3.10 4.65
CA LEU A 118 4.23 -2.10 5.70
C LEU A 118 4.32 -2.68 7.11
N PRO A 119 5.34 -2.35 7.92
CA PRO A 119 5.60 -3.02 9.20
C PRO A 119 4.29 -3.20 9.97
N PRO A 120 3.75 -4.43 10.09
CA PRO A 120 2.39 -4.63 10.55
C PRO A 120 2.16 -4.04 11.94
N ASP A 121 3.20 -4.06 12.78
CA ASP A 121 3.19 -3.45 14.10
C ASP A 121 3.08 -1.93 14.06
N GLU A 122 3.67 -1.26 13.05
CA GLU A 122 3.58 0.19 12.89
C GLU A 122 2.20 0.61 12.40
N VAL A 123 1.66 -0.11 11.40
CA VAL A 123 0.29 0.07 10.94
C VAL A 123 -0.68 -0.14 12.10
N LYS A 124 -0.48 -1.22 12.87
CA LYS A 124 -1.28 -1.51 14.07
C LYS A 124 -1.17 -0.41 15.11
N ARG A 125 0.03 0.09 15.41
CA ARG A 125 0.22 1.21 16.34
C ARG A 125 -0.54 2.47 15.89
N ILE A 126 -0.53 2.78 14.60
CA ILE A 126 -1.28 3.94 14.09
C ILE A 126 -2.79 3.72 14.26
N PHE A 127 -3.30 2.53 13.95
CA PHE A 127 -4.70 2.20 14.20
C PHE A 127 -5.06 2.24 15.69
N GLU A 128 -4.20 1.72 16.56
CA GLU A 128 -4.37 1.77 18.02
C GLU A 128 -4.40 3.22 18.51
N VAL A 129 -3.54 4.10 18.00
CA VAL A 129 -3.55 5.53 18.34
C VAL A 129 -4.87 6.18 17.88
N ILE A 130 -5.32 5.93 16.66
CA ILE A 130 -6.58 6.49 16.14
C ILE A 130 -7.79 5.96 16.93
N ALA A 131 -7.81 4.66 17.24
CA ALA A 131 -8.93 3.97 17.90
C ALA A 131 -8.92 4.09 19.44
N ALA A 132 -7.83 4.59 20.04
CA ALA A 132 -7.72 4.77 21.49
C ALA A 132 -8.81 5.68 22.09
N GLY A 133 -9.57 6.39 21.26
CA GLY A 133 -10.74 7.14 21.67
C GLY A 133 -12.05 6.38 21.83
N ASP A 134 -12.16 5.14 21.37
CA ASP A 134 -13.39 4.34 21.44
C ASP A 134 -13.51 3.47 22.70
N VAL A 135 -12.53 3.57 23.61
CA VAL A 135 -12.59 2.95 24.94
C VAL A 135 -13.25 3.98 25.87
N TRP A 136 -14.41 3.62 26.43
CA TRP A 136 -15.33 4.38 27.32
C TRP A 136 -16.44 5.18 26.64
#